data_AF-A0AA43Z869-F1
#
_entry.id   AF-A0AA43Z869-F1
#
_cell.length_a   1.000
_cell.length_b   1.000
_cell.length_c   1.000
_cell.angle_alpha   90.00
_cell.angle_beta   90.00
_cell.angle_gamma   90.00
#
_symmetry.space_group_name_H-M   'P 1'
#
loop_
_entity.id
_entity.type
_entity.pdbx_description
1 polymer ?
#
loop_
_entity_poly.entity_id
_entity_poly.type
_entity_poly.pdbx_seq_one_letter_code
_entity_poly.pdbx_strand_id
1 'polypeptide(L)' 'MRVPETPGTTDEGKTVLEAYRKHVEERAAQGVVPQPLNAEQTAGLVELL' A
#
# COMPACT_ATOMS: atom_id res chain seq x y z
N MET A 1 1.08 -21.77 -28.91
CA MET A 1 1.18 -21.79 -27.44
C MET A 1 1.35 -20.35 -27.00
N ARG A 2 0.29 -19.70 -26.49
CA ARG A 2 0.33 -18.31 -26.05
C ARG A 2 0.86 -18.31 -24.63
N VAL A 3 2.05 -17.75 -24.43
CA VAL A 3 2.54 -17.43 -23.09
C VAL A 3 1.54 -16.45 -22.46
N PRO A 4 1.05 -16.68 -21.23
CA PRO A 4 0.25 -15.69 -20.55
C PRO A 4 1.18 -14.54 -20.15
N GLU A 5 0.97 -13.39 -20.76
CA GLU A 5 1.53 -12.11 -20.31
C GLU A 5 0.96 -11.87 -18.90
N THR A 6 1.77 -12.02 -17.86
CA THR A 6 1.37 -11.70 -16.48
C THR A 6 1.09 -10.20 -16.42
N PRO A 7 -0.15 -9.74 -16.13
CA PRO A 7 -0.39 -8.33 -15.96
C PRO A 7 0.12 -7.90 -14.58
N GLY A 8 1.21 -7.14 -14.57
CA GLY A 8 1.45 -6.07 -13.60
C GLY A 8 1.85 -6.44 -12.16
N THR A 9 3.12 -6.79 -11.94
CA THR A 9 3.76 -6.71 -10.61
C THR A 9 4.12 -5.25 -10.24
N THR A 10 3.25 -4.27 -10.52
CA THR A 10 3.54 -2.84 -10.25
C THR A 10 2.31 -2.03 -9.80
N ASP A 11 1.13 -2.63 -9.72
CA ASP A 11 -0.11 -1.94 -9.30
C ASP A 11 -0.43 -2.15 -7.81
N GLU A 12 -0.13 -3.34 -7.27
CA GLU A 12 -0.45 -3.73 -5.89
C GLU A 12 0.29 -2.90 -4.82
N GLY A 13 1.51 -2.45 -5.12
CA GLY A 13 2.29 -1.59 -4.21
C GLY A 13 1.75 -0.16 -4.08
N LYS A 14 1.19 0.39 -5.16
CA LYS A 14 0.58 1.72 -5.17
C LYS A 14 -0.72 1.74 -4.38
N THR A 15 -1.53 0.69 -4.51
CA THR A 15 -2.82 0.57 -3.83
C THR A 15 -2.69 0.47 -2.31
N VAL A 16 -1.63 -0.17 -1.79
CA VAL A 16 -1.33 -0.20 -0.33
C VAL A 16 -1.03 1.20 0.22
N LEU A 17 -0.25 2.01 -0.49
CA LEU A 17 0.08 3.38 -0.07
C LEU A 17 -1.12 4.31 -0.11
N GLU A 18 -1.96 4.21 -1.13
CA GLU A 18 -3.19 5.00 -1.23
C GLU A 18 -4.19 4.63 -0.13
N ALA A 19 -4.35 3.33 0.14
CA ALA A 19 -5.17 2.86 1.25
C ALA A 19 -4.63 3.36 2.60
N TYR A 20 -3.31 3.34 2.81
CA TYR A 20 -2.71 3.88 4.03
C TYR A 20 -2.92 5.39 4.16
N ARG A 21 -2.69 6.16 3.09
CA ARG A 21 -2.90 7.62 3.08
C ARG A 21 -4.35 7.99 3.39
N LYS A 22 -5.31 7.30 2.77
CA LYS A 22 -6.74 7.52 3.04
C LYS A 22 -7.08 7.22 4.50
N HIS A 23 -6.54 6.13 5.06
CA HIS A 23 -6.71 5.80 6.47
C HIS A 23 -6.14 6.89 7.40
N VAL A 24 -4.98 7.45 7.06
CA VAL A 24 -4.37 8.57 7.79
C VAL A 24 -5.29 9.79 7.79
N GLU A 25 -5.84 10.18 6.64
CA GLU A 25 -6.75 11.33 6.51
C GLU A 25 -8.05 11.13 7.31
N GLU A 26 -8.67 9.96 7.22
CA GLU A 26 -9.90 9.63 7.96
C GLU A 26 -9.70 9.67 9.48
N ARG A 27 -8.54 9.22 9.96
CA ARG A 27 -8.19 9.21 11.39
C ARG A 27 -7.77 10.60 11.87
N ALA A 28 -7.02 11.35 11.06
CA ALA A 28 -6.66 12.73 11.34
C ALA A 28 -7.90 13.63 11.44
N ALA A 29 -8.92 13.42 10.59
CA ALA A 29 -10.19 14.13 10.68
C ALA A 29 -10.96 13.83 11.98
N GLN A 30 -10.75 12.64 12.57
CA GLN A 30 -11.29 12.27 13.88
C GLN A 30 -10.39 12.73 15.05
N GLY A 31 -9.25 13.38 14.76
CA GLY A 31 -8.26 13.76 15.76
C GLY A 31 -7.53 12.56 16.38
N VAL A 32 -7.57 11.40 15.73
CA VAL A 32 -6.98 10.15 16.23
C VAL A 32 -5.74 9.81 15.41
N VAL A 33 -4.69 9.37 16.09
CA VAL A 33 -3.47 8.92 15.41
C VAL A 33 -3.79 7.63 14.61
N PRO A 34 -3.42 7.56 13.32
CA PRO A 34 -3.61 6.36 12.51
C PRO A 34 -2.71 5.23 12.99
N GLN A 35 -3.12 3.98 12.76
CA GLN A 35 -2.33 2.82 13.15
C GLN A 35 -1.06 2.75 12.27
N PRO A 36 0.14 2.54 12.84
CA PRO A 36 1.34 2.38 12.03
C PRO A 36 1.26 1.14 11.15
N LEU A 37 1.94 1.19 10.00
CA LEU A 37 2.12 0.01 9.16
C LEU A 37 2.90 -1.06 9.92
N ASN A 38 2.54 -2.33 9.71
CA ASN A 38 3.28 -3.45 10.27
C ASN A 38 4.59 -3.70 9.49
N ALA A 39 5.43 -4.60 10.00
CA ALA A 39 6.73 -4.90 9.40
C ALA A 39 6.61 -5.45 7.96
N GLU A 40 5.60 -6.25 7.67
CA GLU A 40 5.35 -6.83 6.34
C GLU A 40 4.91 -5.76 5.34
N GLN A 41 4.00 -4.88 5.74
CA GLN A 41 3.58 -3.72 4.95
C GLN A 41 4.76 -2.79 4.70
N THR A 42 5.57 -2.51 5.72
CA THR A 42 6.77 -1.66 5.59
C THR A 42 7.82 -2.30 4.68
N ALA A 43 8.05 -3.62 4.78
CA ALA A 43 8.97 -4.34 3.90
C ALA A 43 8.52 -4.27 2.44
N GLY A 44 7.22 -4.44 2.17
CA GLY A 44 6.63 -4.25 0.85
C GLY A 44 6.78 -2.82 0.31
N LEU A 45 6.95 -1.81 1.16
CA LEU A 45 7.26 -0.44 0.72
C LEU A 45 8.74 -0.26 0.36
N VAL A 46 9.64 -0.90 1.10
CA VAL A 46 11.10 -0.80 0.88
C VAL A 46 11.51 -1.50 -0.41
N GLU A 47 10.83 -2.59 -0.79
CA GLU A 47 11.08 -3.31 -2.06
C GLU A 47 10.64 -2.54 -3.32
N LEU A 48 9.89 -1.44 -3.16
CA LEU A 48 9.36 -0.63 -4.27
C LEU A 48 10.12 0.68 -4.53
N LEU A 49 11.17 0.97 -3.76
CA LEU A 49 12.06 2.14 -3.91
C LEU A 49 13.34 1.79 -4.68
#